data_AF-A0A1F9NPK3-F1
#
_entry.id   AF-A0A1F9NPK3-F1
#
_cell.length_a   1.000
_cell.length_b   1.000
_cell.length_c   1.000
_cell.angle_alpha   90.00
_cell.angle_beta   90.00
_cell.angle_gamma   90.00
#
_symmetry.space_group_name_H-M   'P 1'
#
loop_
_entity.id
_entity.type
_entity.pdbx_description
1 polymer ?
#
loop_
_entity_poly.entity_id
_entity_poly.type
_entity_poly.pdbx_seq_one_letter_code
_entity_poly.pdbx_strand_id
1 'polypeptide(L)' 'MLVAVLIAELLFPDAASLKDKRRRLAGLVARIRANYPVSVAEVGGQDLWQRGTVGAALVTTDGRLARSMLDRIAG' A
#
# COMPACT_ATOMS: atom_id res chain seq x y z
N MET A 1 12.57 -15.56 11.63
CA MET A 1 11.81 -15.06 10.46
C MET A 1 10.78 -14.06 10.97
N LEU A 2 10.75 -12.86 10.39
CA LEU A 2 9.81 -11.79 10.70
C LEU A 2 8.95 -11.51 9.47
N VAL A 3 7.67 -11.25 9.69
CA VAL A 3 6.76 -10.71 8.67
C VAL A 3 6.31 -9.34 9.14
N ALA A 4 6.76 -8.31 8.45
CA ALA A 4 6.38 -6.93 8.73
C ALA A 4 5.22 -6.54 7.82
N VAL A 5 4.17 -5.97 8.39
CA VAL A 5 2.95 -5.60 7.66
C VAL A 5 2.63 -4.14 7.91
N LEU A 6 2.29 -3.42 6.84
CA LEU A 6 1.73 -2.08 6.88
C LEU A 6 0.34 -2.11 6.25
N ILE A 7 -0.63 -1.51 6.94
CA ILE A 7 -1.99 -1.28 6.44
C ILE A 7 -2.23 0.23 6.46
N ALA A 8 -2.62 0.78 5.32
CA ALA A 8 -2.91 2.20 5.18
C ALA A 8 -4.32 2.40 4.61
N GLU A 9 -5.13 3.20 5.30
CA GLU A 9 -6.37 3.73 4.74
C GLU A 9 -6.06 4.95 3.89
N LEU A 10 -6.64 4.99 2.70
CA LEU A 10 -6.44 6.04 1.71
C LEU A 10 -7.77 6.72 1.43
N LEU A 11 -7.74 8.04 1.39
CA LEU A 11 -8.84 8.89 0.97
C LEU A 11 -8.54 9.41 -0.44
N PHE A 12 -9.52 9.32 -1.33
CA PHE A 12 -9.49 9.87 -2.69
C PHE A 12 -10.65 10.86 -2.84
N PRO A 13 -10.55 12.09 -2.30
CA PRO A 13 -11.68 13.03 -2.25
C PRO A 13 -12.31 13.29 -3.62
N ASP A 14 -11.50 13.36 -4.67
CA ASP A 14 -11.95 13.71 -6.02
C ASP A 14 -12.20 12.50 -6.93
N ALA A 15 -12.24 11.28 -6.37
CA ALA A 15 -12.52 10.10 -7.17
C ALA A 15 -14.00 10.05 -7.57
N ALA A 16 -14.27 10.33 -8.84
CA ALA A 16 -15.63 10.37 -9.40
C ALA A 16 -16.17 9.00 -9.85
N SER A 17 -15.38 7.92 -9.73
CA SER A 17 -15.81 6.56 -10.06
C SER A 17 -14.85 5.50 -9.50
N LEU A 18 -15.28 4.24 -9.47
CA LEU A 18 -14.41 3.09 -9.17
C LEU A 18 -13.20 3.00 -10.10
N LYS A 19 -13.40 3.27 -11.40
CA LYS A 19 -12.31 3.22 -12.39
C LYS A 19 -11.26 4.29 -12.09
N ASP A 20 -11.67 5.49 -11.71
CA ASP A 20 -10.73 6.55 -11.36
C ASP A 20 -9.91 6.19 -10.11
N LYS A 21 -10.58 5.73 -9.04
CA LYS A 21 -9.89 5.23 -7.84
C LYS A 21 -8.89 4.12 -8.18
N ARG A 22 -9.33 3.09 -8.92
CA ARG A 22 -8.48 1.94 -9.31
C ARG A 22 -7.26 2.38 -10.09
N ARG A 23 -7.38 3.37 -10.99
CA ARG A 23 -6.23 3.93 -11.72
C ARG A 23 -5.22 4.60 -10.79
N ARG A 24 -5.70 5.42 -9.82
CA ARG A 24 -4.82 6.09 -8.85
C ARG A 24 -4.13 5.08 -7.92
N LEU A 25 -4.88 4.11 -7.41
CA LEU A 25 -4.35 3.00 -6.60
C LEU A 25 -3.32 2.17 -7.36
N ALA A 26 -3.58 1.83 -8.62
CA ALA A 26 -2.66 1.07 -9.45
C ALA A 26 -1.31 1.79 -9.59
N GLY A 27 -1.32 3.11 -9.78
CA GLY A 27 -0.09 3.92 -9.81
C GLY A 27 0.67 3.91 -8.48
N LEU A 28 -0.04 4.03 -7.35
CA LEU A 28 0.57 3.93 -6.01
C LEU A 28 1.20 2.56 -5.77
N VAL A 29 0.44 1.48 -6.02
CA VAL A 29 0.88 0.10 -5.85
C VAL A 29 2.10 -0.19 -6.75
N ALA A 30 2.06 0.22 -8.03
CA ALA A 30 3.17 0.05 -8.95
C ALA A 30 4.43 0.78 -8.46
N ARG A 31 4.30 2.02 -7.99
CA ARG A 31 5.42 2.78 -7.42
C ARG A 31 6.02 2.08 -6.20
N ILE A 32 5.20 1.57 -5.29
CA ILE A 32 5.70 0.85 -4.11
C ILE A 32 6.43 -0.44 -4.53
N ARG A 33 5.84 -1.24 -5.44
CA ARG A 33 6.46 -2.47 -5.96
C ARG A 33 7.80 -2.22 -6.65
N ALA A 34 7.94 -1.09 -7.35
CA ALA A 34 9.15 -0.77 -8.09
C ALA A 34 10.30 -0.31 -7.19
N ASN A 35 10.00 0.35 -6.05
CA ASN A 35 11.02 1.00 -5.22
C ASN A 35 11.38 0.21 -3.95
N TYR A 36 10.52 -0.72 -3.52
CA TYR A 36 10.70 -1.42 -2.25
C TYR A 36 10.54 -2.94 -2.42
N PRO A 37 11.30 -3.76 -1.67
CA PRO A 37 11.25 -5.21 -1.76
C PRO A 37 10.04 -5.79 -0.99
N VAL A 38 8.82 -5.35 -1.32
CA VAL A 38 7.59 -5.72 -0.60
C VAL A 38 6.53 -6.30 -1.54
N SER A 39 5.65 -7.15 -0.99
CA SER A 39 4.38 -7.48 -1.64
C SER A 39 3.36 -6.42 -1.23
N VAL A 40 2.59 -5.86 -2.18
CA VAL A 40 1.62 -4.78 -1.89
C VAL A 40 0.36 -4.87 -2.75
N ALA A 41 -0.82 -4.66 -2.15
CA ALA A 41 -2.11 -4.76 -2.83
C ALA A 41 -3.18 -3.87 -2.17
N GLU A 42 -4.26 -3.58 -2.90
CA GLU A 42 -5.51 -3.12 -2.29
C GLU A 42 -6.16 -4.29 -1.53
N VAL A 43 -6.46 -4.09 -0.25
CA VAL A 43 -6.99 -5.11 0.66
C VAL A 43 -8.35 -4.75 1.25
N GLY A 44 -8.90 -3.58 0.95
CA GLY A 44 -10.22 -3.16 1.42
C GLY A 44 -10.77 -1.94 0.68
N GLY A 45 -12.08 -1.71 0.80
CA GLY A 45 -12.76 -0.56 0.18
C GLY A 45 -12.88 -0.65 -1.34
N GLN A 46 -12.82 -1.86 -1.93
CA GLN A 46 -12.80 -2.05 -3.39
C GLN A 46 -14.03 -1.45 -4.08
N ASP A 47 -15.18 -1.41 -3.41
CA ASP A 47 -16.47 -0.90 -3.92
C ASP A 47 -16.76 0.56 -3.50
N LEU A 48 -15.87 1.20 -2.75
CA LEU A 48 -15.94 2.62 -2.43
C LEU A 48 -15.15 3.43 -3.44
N TRP A 49 -15.66 4.61 -3.81
CA TRP A 49 -14.99 5.47 -4.79
C TRP A 49 -13.91 6.31 -4.12
N GLN A 50 -14.22 6.87 -2.96
CA GLN A 50 -13.36 7.82 -2.26
C GLN A 50 -12.52 7.18 -1.15
N ARG A 51 -12.60 5.86 -0.94
CA ARG A 51 -11.81 5.15 0.07
C ARG A 51 -11.21 3.88 -0.52
N GLY A 52 -10.05 3.49 0.01
CA GLY A 52 -9.44 2.20 -0.23
C GLY A 52 -8.42 1.89 0.86
N THR A 53 -8.13 0.62 1.06
CA THR A 53 -7.10 0.19 2.01
C THR A 53 -5.99 -0.50 1.23
N VAL A 54 -4.74 -0.10 1.44
CA VAL A 54 -3.57 -0.77 0.88
C VAL A 54 -2.84 -1.52 1.98
N GLY A 55 -2.47 -2.76 1.69
CA GLY A 55 -1.61 -3.57 2.54
C GLY A 55 -0.26 -3.83 1.86
N ALA A 56 0.82 -3.73 2.62
CA ALA A 56 2.17 -4.10 2.19
C ALA A 56 2.82 -5.06 3.20
N ALA A 57 3.58 -6.05 2.72
CA ALA A 57 4.25 -7.05 3.54
C ALA A 57 5.69 -7.31 3.09
N LEU A 58 6.59 -7.47 4.08
CA LEU A 58 8.01 -7.81 3.92
C LEU A 58 8.36 -8.98 4.82
N VAL A 59 9.02 -10.00 4.27
CA VAL A 59 9.61 -11.10 5.04
C VAL A 59 11.11 -10.88 5.16
N THR A 60 11.64 -10.90 6.38
CA THR A 60 13.08 -10.67 6.64
C THR A 60 13.51 -11.31 7.97
N THR A 61 14.82 -11.39 8.22
CA THR A 61 15.39 -11.73 9.54
C THR A 61 15.84 -10.49 10.32
N ASP A 62 15.92 -9.33 9.68
CA ASP A 62 16.39 -8.06 10.27
C ASP A 62 15.21 -7.13 10.61
N GLY A 63 14.97 -6.93 11.91
CA GLY A 63 13.92 -6.03 12.41
C GLY A 63 14.17 -4.54 12.16
N ARG A 64 15.43 -4.10 12.08
CA ARG A 64 15.77 -2.70 11.77
C ARG A 64 15.48 -2.40 10.29
N LEU A 65 15.83 -3.34 9.41
CA LEU A 65 15.46 -3.26 8.00
C LEU A 65 13.94 -3.22 7.85
N ALA A 66 13.21 -4.11 8.53
CA ALA A 66 11.75 -4.12 8.49
C ALA A 66 11.14 -2.76 8.86
N ARG A 67 11.56 -2.20 10.00
CA ARG A 67 11.06 -0.90 10.47
C ARG A 67 11.39 0.23 9.50
N SER A 68 12.65 0.33 9.09
CA SER A 68 13.13 1.36 8.14
C SER A 68 12.38 1.30 6.80
N MET A 69 12.10 0.11 6.28
CA MET A 69 11.34 -0.05 5.03
C MET A 69 9.89 0.37 5.18
N LEU A 70 9.21 -0.05 6.26
CA LEU A 70 7.81 0.35 6.49
C LEU A 70 7.68 1.86 6.71
N ASP A 71 8.60 2.48 7.45
CA ASP A 71 8.61 3.93 7.67
C ASP A 71 8.81 4.70 6.34
N ARG A 72 9.67 4.21 5.44
CA ARG A 72 9.89 4.81 4.10
C ARG A 72 8.71 4.63 3.12
N ILE A 73 7.81 3.69 3.38
CA ILE A 73 6.59 3.50 2.58
C ILE A 73 5.47 4.39 3.12
N ALA A 74 5.44 4.62 4.43
CA ALA A 74 4.42 5.43 5.10
C ALA A 74 4.64 6.95 4.98
N GLY A 75 5.90 7.39 4.87
CA GLY A 75 6.29 8.79 4.66
C GLY A 75 6.36 9.17 3.19
#